data_AF-A0AAW2QQ48-F1
#
_entry.id   AF-A0AAW2QQ48-F1
#
_cell.length_a   1.000
_cell.length_b   1.000
_cell.length_c   1.000
_cell.angle_alpha   90.00
_cell.angle_beta   90.00
_cell.angle_gamma   90.00
#
_symmetry.space_group_name_H-M   'P 1'
#
loop_
_entity.id
_entity.type
_entity.pdbx_description
1 polymer ?
#
loop_
_entity_poly.entity_id
_entity_poly.type
_entity_poly.pdbx_seq_one_letter_code
_entity_poly.pdbx_strand_id
1 'polypeptide(L)'
;MLSTALTPHLFPLHKTGNHRRRRPEVYPLRADVVRSSSRVQEIKKPSPVSSDERRELLTSWENIALPPVKAAKRVVLVRHGQSTWNAEGRIQGSSDFSVLTLKGESQAETSRQMLLDDSFDVCFSSPLIRSKRTAEIIWGSRTEEIITESNLREIDLYSFQGLLKNEGKAKYGAAYRQWQIDAPNFNIDGHYPVRELWERARSCWTKILTHESRSILVVAHNAVNQALVATAMGLGTEYFRILLQSNCGVSVLDFTPKPEGGTPYICLNRLNQTPSSPVAGSSGGRKPSMRIILVSHGTSQNDGEGGIPFSRDSPMNMLGVIQAQKTAELLLDVKVGSIVSSNAIASVETATAISRQLADLDVESILKQTKDDSTSSQPLQSGWLRGYEDEITRLLWDQSGVAWKCLLDELSKGSEPQNVVVAVGHPALHIAMMGHCLNLTKEWLGSFHLDAGSISVVDFPDGPSGRGVIRCINYTAHLGRWSIPITRPTLDDEDF
;
A
#
# COMPACT_ATOMS: atom_id res chain seq x y z
N MET A 1 -17.56 35.65 44.01
CA MET A 1 -17.12 36.93 44.63
C MET A 1 -15.61 36.99 44.51
N LEU A 2 -15.12 38.13 43.98
CA LEU A 2 -13.74 38.65 43.98
C LEU A 2 -12.66 37.80 43.28
N SER A 3 -12.19 38.11 42.06
CA SER A 3 -11.49 39.33 41.58
C SER A 3 -10.12 39.52 42.21
N THR A 4 -9.06 39.32 41.40
CA THR A 4 -8.08 40.39 41.09
C THR A 4 -7.21 40.01 39.89
N ALA A 5 -7.25 40.88 38.88
CA ALA A 5 -6.29 40.99 37.79
C ALA A 5 -5.19 42.00 38.15
N LEU A 6 -4.10 42.03 37.37
CA LEU A 6 -3.23 43.17 36.95
C LEU A 6 -1.90 42.58 36.44
N THR A 7 -1.68 42.40 35.13
CA THR A 7 -1.24 43.32 34.06
C THR A 7 0.27 43.28 33.75
N PRO A 8 0.67 43.53 32.47
CA PRO A 8 1.97 43.18 31.91
C PRO A 8 2.94 44.37 31.80
N HIS A 9 4.24 44.07 31.68
CA HIS A 9 5.28 45.06 31.39
C HIS A 9 5.54 45.21 29.87
N LEU A 10 5.71 46.47 29.46
CA LEU A 10 5.93 46.96 28.10
C LEU A 10 7.04 48.04 28.14
N PHE A 11 7.73 48.20 27.01
CA PHE A 11 8.58 49.32 26.52
C PHE A 11 10.11 49.33 26.83
N PRO A 12 10.97 50.01 26.02
CA PRO A 12 10.65 51.02 24.99
C PRO A 12 11.35 50.93 23.60
N LEU A 13 10.71 51.63 22.66
CA LEU A 13 11.22 52.17 21.39
C LEU A 13 12.14 53.40 21.62
N HIS A 14 13.18 53.56 20.80
CA HIS A 14 13.89 54.83 20.63
C HIS A 14 13.93 55.27 19.15
N LYS A 15 13.41 56.48 18.90
CA LYS A 15 13.71 57.40 17.77
C LYS A 15 14.82 58.36 18.28
N THR A 16 15.68 59.08 17.53
CA THR A 16 15.70 59.73 16.20
C THR A 16 17.15 60.21 15.93
N GLY A 17 17.54 60.44 14.66
CA GLY A 17 18.68 61.30 14.31
C GLY A 17 18.92 61.40 12.81
N ASN A 18 18.82 62.61 12.25
CA ASN A 18 18.77 62.92 10.81
C ASN A 18 19.87 63.96 10.50
N HIS A 19 20.73 63.76 9.49
CA HIS A 19 21.32 64.86 8.70
C HIS A 19 22.04 64.43 7.39
N ARG A 20 21.41 64.86 6.27
CA ARG A 20 21.92 65.46 5.01
C ARG A 20 23.14 64.92 4.23
N ARG A 21 22.79 64.48 3.00
CA ARG A 21 23.30 64.84 1.65
C ARG A 21 24.76 64.55 1.26
N ARG A 22 24.93 63.70 0.23
CA ARG A 22 25.52 64.00 -1.09
C ARG A 22 25.12 62.92 -2.14
N ARG A 23 24.78 63.37 -3.35
CA ARG A 23 24.67 62.68 -4.66
C ARG A 23 25.59 63.48 -5.62
N PRO A 24 25.87 63.09 -6.89
CA PRO A 24 25.29 62.01 -7.72
C PRO A 24 26.34 61.24 -8.59
N GLU A 25 25.90 60.23 -9.36
CA GLU A 25 26.14 60.21 -10.83
C GLU A 25 25.26 59.16 -11.52
N VAL A 26 24.63 59.57 -12.63
CA VAL A 26 23.73 58.83 -13.53
C VAL A 26 24.07 59.29 -14.94
N TYR A 27 24.17 58.37 -15.90
CA TYR A 27 24.20 58.64 -17.34
C TYR A 27 23.58 57.46 -18.13
N PRO A 28 23.06 57.67 -19.35
CA PRO A 28 21.62 57.60 -19.59
C PRO A 28 21.18 56.62 -20.69
N LEU A 29 19.86 56.43 -20.78
CA LEU A 29 19.14 55.76 -21.86
C LEU A 29 19.16 56.57 -23.16
N ARG A 30 19.35 55.90 -24.30
CA ARG A 30 18.95 56.36 -25.63
C ARG A 30 18.16 55.25 -26.34
N ALA A 31 17.01 55.61 -26.87
CA ALA A 31 16.18 54.80 -27.74
C ALA A 31 16.50 55.13 -29.19
N ASP A 32 16.56 54.11 -30.06
CA ASP A 32 16.35 54.23 -31.49
C ASP A 32 15.58 53.01 -32.01
N VAL A 33 14.59 53.31 -32.85
CA VAL A 33 13.64 52.39 -33.48
C VAL A 33 14.26 51.78 -34.74
N VAL A 34 14.28 50.44 -34.87
CA VAL A 34 14.44 49.77 -36.17
C VAL A 34 13.47 48.58 -36.31
N ARG A 35 12.91 48.50 -37.51
CA ARG A 35 11.79 47.68 -37.99
C ARG A 35 12.03 46.16 -37.96
N SER A 36 10.92 45.45 -37.75
CA SER A 36 10.59 44.08 -38.16
C SER A 36 11.47 43.45 -39.24
N SER A 37 12.05 42.30 -38.92
CA SER A 37 12.31 41.19 -39.86
C SER A 37 12.24 39.87 -39.09
N SER A 38 11.31 39.02 -39.50
CA SER A 38 11.05 37.70 -38.98
C SER A 38 12.15 36.70 -39.39
N ARG A 39 12.87 36.14 -38.42
CA ARG A 39 13.51 34.83 -38.57
C ARG A 39 13.58 34.12 -37.23
N VAL A 40 12.65 33.19 -37.04
CA VAL A 40 12.64 32.23 -35.93
C VAL A 40 13.89 31.37 -36.04
N GLN A 41 14.82 31.47 -35.09
CA GLN A 41 15.78 30.41 -34.83
C GLN A 41 15.12 29.42 -33.88
N GLU A 42 14.82 28.23 -34.40
CA GLU A 42 14.37 27.09 -33.60
C GLU A 42 15.42 26.76 -32.55
N ILE A 43 15.07 26.95 -31.28
CA ILE A 43 15.78 26.34 -30.17
C ILE A 43 15.61 24.83 -30.33
N LYS A 44 16.69 24.12 -30.69
CA LYS A 44 16.71 22.65 -30.74
C LYS A 44 16.23 22.13 -29.39
N LYS A 45 15.08 21.45 -29.40
CA LYS A 45 14.61 20.62 -28.28
C LYS A 45 15.75 19.68 -27.87
N PRO A 46 16.00 19.47 -26.57
CA PRO A 46 16.92 18.41 -26.16
C PRO A 46 16.41 17.10 -26.75
N SER A 47 17.32 16.34 -27.35
CA SER A 47 17.04 15.05 -27.98
C SER A 47 16.29 14.15 -26.99
N PRO A 48 15.25 13.40 -27.42
CA PRO A 48 14.68 12.39 -26.56
C PRO A 48 15.77 11.37 -26.21
N VAL A 49 16.04 11.25 -24.91
CA VAL A 49 16.86 10.15 -24.34
C VAL A 49 16.33 8.84 -24.92
N SER A 50 17.21 8.03 -25.49
CA SER A 50 16.80 6.80 -26.19
C SER A 50 16.07 5.86 -25.22
N SER A 51 15.21 4.98 -25.75
CA SER A 51 14.57 3.93 -24.95
C SER A 51 15.58 3.05 -24.22
N ASP A 52 16.79 2.92 -24.76
CA ASP A 52 17.87 2.11 -24.21
C ASP A 52 18.62 2.84 -23.08
N GLU A 53 18.83 4.15 -23.17
CA GLU A 53 19.42 4.96 -22.07
C GLU A 53 18.46 5.11 -20.88
N ARG A 54 17.14 5.19 -21.13
CA ARG A 54 16.12 5.10 -20.06
C ARG A 54 16.14 3.73 -19.38
N ARG A 55 16.32 2.67 -20.17
CA ARG A 55 16.38 1.29 -19.68
C ARG A 55 17.65 1.06 -18.87
N GLU A 56 18.79 1.60 -19.28
CA GLU A 56 20.06 1.56 -18.51
C GLU A 56 19.97 2.29 -17.16
N LEU A 57 19.36 3.48 -17.13
CA LEU A 57 19.13 4.23 -15.89
C LEU A 57 18.11 3.57 -14.96
N LEU A 58 17.13 2.82 -15.49
CA LEU A 58 16.19 2.03 -14.69
C LEU A 58 16.87 0.74 -14.17
N THR A 59 17.68 0.06 -14.98
CA THR A 59 18.39 -1.16 -14.58
C THR A 59 19.43 -0.94 -13.48
N SER A 60 20.01 0.26 -13.33
CA SER A 60 20.96 0.52 -12.23
C SER A 60 20.29 0.60 -10.85
N TRP A 61 18.97 0.79 -10.80
CA TRP A 61 18.18 0.84 -9.57
C TRP A 61 17.53 -0.50 -9.24
N GLU A 62 17.53 -1.47 -10.17
CA GLU A 62 16.80 -2.74 -10.05
C GLU A 62 17.51 -3.79 -9.19
N ASN A 63 18.76 -3.60 -8.77
CA ASN A 63 19.57 -4.68 -8.19
C ASN A 63 20.29 -4.35 -6.87
N ILE A 64 19.71 -3.53 -5.99
CA ILE A 64 20.22 -3.50 -4.60
C ILE A 64 19.62 -4.69 -3.86
N ALA A 65 20.39 -5.78 -3.77
CA ALA A 65 20.04 -6.95 -2.99
C ALA A 65 19.80 -6.58 -1.52
N LEU A 66 18.73 -7.09 -0.92
CA LEU A 66 18.53 -6.99 0.53
C LEU A 66 19.59 -7.84 1.24
N PRO A 67 20.03 -7.45 2.45
CA PRO A 67 20.96 -8.28 3.20
C PRO A 67 20.37 -9.67 3.47
N PRO A 68 21.20 -10.72 3.53
CA PRO A 68 20.75 -12.04 3.94
C PRO A 68 20.26 -12.01 5.39
N VAL A 69 19.26 -12.84 5.69
CA VAL A 69 18.75 -13.05 7.05
C VAL A 69 19.17 -14.44 7.54
N LYS A 70 19.56 -14.53 8.81
CA LYS A 70 20.02 -15.79 9.43
C LYS A 70 18.88 -16.72 9.85
N ALA A 71 17.71 -16.15 10.10
CA ALA A 71 16.49 -16.85 10.51
C ALA A 71 15.28 -16.14 9.90
N ALA A 72 14.13 -16.82 9.86
CA ALA A 72 12.89 -16.21 9.40
C ALA A 72 12.54 -14.98 10.26
N LYS A 73 12.20 -13.88 9.59
CA LYS A 73 11.80 -12.61 10.20
C LYS A 73 10.43 -12.18 9.70
N ARG A 74 9.64 -11.59 10.59
CA ARG A 74 8.37 -10.94 10.28
C ARG A 74 8.48 -9.46 10.61
N VAL A 75 8.09 -8.63 9.66
CA VAL A 75 8.11 -7.17 9.80
C VAL A 75 6.70 -6.64 9.62
N VAL A 76 6.16 -6.05 10.69
CA VAL A 76 4.82 -5.46 10.75
C VAL A 76 4.95 -3.95 10.62
N LEU A 77 4.52 -3.40 9.48
CA LEU A 77 4.53 -1.97 9.19
C LEU A 77 3.20 -1.36 9.63
N VAL A 78 3.24 -0.27 10.39
CA VAL A 78 2.08 0.53 10.79
C VAL A 78 2.30 1.98 10.38
N ARG A 79 1.31 2.57 9.71
CA ARG A 79 1.30 4.02 9.47
C ARG A 79 0.76 4.74 10.71
N HIS A 80 1.33 5.91 11.04
CA HIS A 80 0.83 6.77 12.11
C HIS A 80 -0.69 7.06 12.03
N GLY A 81 -1.32 7.28 13.20
CA GLY A 81 -2.72 7.69 13.30
C GLY A 81 -3.02 9.04 12.64
N GLN A 82 -4.28 9.39 12.45
CA GLN A 82 -4.64 10.69 11.86
C GLN A 82 -3.97 11.86 12.60
N SER A 83 -3.25 12.71 11.86
CA SER A 83 -2.67 13.95 12.39
C SER A 83 -3.54 15.18 12.15
N THR A 84 -3.24 16.29 12.83
CA THR A 84 -3.89 17.59 12.59
C THR A 84 -3.83 17.99 11.13
N TRP A 85 -2.67 17.86 10.49
CA TRP A 85 -2.52 18.16 9.06
C TRP A 85 -3.20 17.14 8.14
N ASN A 86 -3.42 15.89 8.57
CA ASN A 86 -4.31 14.99 7.82
C ASN A 86 -5.74 15.53 7.82
N ALA A 87 -6.26 15.94 8.99
CA ALA A 87 -7.60 16.48 9.14
C ALA A 87 -7.82 17.77 8.34
N GLU A 88 -6.80 18.63 8.29
CA GLU A 88 -6.80 19.88 7.50
C GLU A 88 -6.57 19.65 6.00
N GLY A 89 -6.08 18.47 5.60
CA GLY A 89 -5.73 18.20 4.20
C GLY A 89 -4.45 18.92 3.73
N ARG A 90 -3.50 19.17 4.64
CA ARG A 90 -2.19 19.78 4.33
C ARG A 90 -1.18 18.76 3.82
N ILE A 91 -0.26 19.24 2.99
CA ILE A 91 0.92 18.50 2.53
C ILE A 91 1.91 18.45 3.69
N GLN A 92 2.09 17.27 4.30
CA GLN A 92 2.95 17.09 5.47
C GLN A 92 4.43 16.99 5.12
N GLY A 93 4.77 16.05 4.26
CA GLY A 93 6.14 15.59 4.12
C GLY A 93 6.78 15.27 5.48
N SER A 94 8.06 15.53 5.61
CA SER A 94 8.84 15.29 6.84
C SER A 94 8.76 16.40 7.88
N SER A 95 7.84 17.35 7.72
CA SER A 95 7.57 18.35 8.76
C SER A 95 7.17 17.68 10.09
N ASP A 96 7.68 18.19 11.20
CA ASP A 96 7.38 17.71 12.54
C ASP A 96 6.35 18.59 13.30
N PHE A 97 5.67 19.50 12.60
CA PHE A 97 4.69 20.40 13.21
C PHE A 97 3.31 19.76 13.46
N SER A 98 3.02 18.59 12.88
CA SER A 98 1.73 17.92 13.05
C SER A 98 1.76 16.87 14.15
N VAL A 99 0.74 16.90 15.00
CA VAL A 99 0.51 15.94 16.09
C VAL A 99 -0.70 15.06 15.79
N LEU A 100 -0.88 13.96 16.53
CA LEU A 100 -2.08 13.14 16.42
C LEU A 100 -3.32 13.93 16.84
N THR A 101 -4.46 13.69 16.18
CA THR A 101 -5.77 14.10 16.68
C THR A 101 -6.30 13.08 17.68
N LEU A 102 -7.36 13.40 18.42
CA LEU A 102 -8.07 12.42 19.25
C LEU A 102 -8.51 11.18 18.45
N LYS A 103 -8.94 11.39 17.20
CA LYS A 103 -9.25 10.30 16.27
C LYS A 103 -7.99 9.47 15.96
N GLY A 104 -6.85 10.12 15.75
CA GLY A 104 -5.58 9.45 15.52
C GLY A 104 -5.11 8.61 16.71
N GLU A 105 -5.28 9.11 17.93
CA GLU A 105 -4.98 8.33 19.16
C GLU A 105 -5.92 7.13 19.32
N SER A 106 -7.23 7.31 19.08
CA SER A 106 -8.20 6.20 19.09
C SER A 106 -7.92 5.14 18.02
N GLN A 107 -7.45 5.56 16.84
CA GLN A 107 -6.98 4.65 15.80
C GLN A 107 -5.77 3.84 16.28
N ALA A 108 -4.79 4.50 16.90
CA ALA A 108 -3.60 3.84 17.43
C ALA A 108 -3.95 2.83 18.54
N GLU A 109 -4.91 3.17 19.41
CA GLU A 109 -5.41 2.26 20.44
C GLU A 109 -6.12 1.05 19.83
N THR A 110 -6.88 1.23 18.75
CA THR A 110 -7.52 0.09 18.08
C THR A 110 -6.47 -0.82 17.43
N SER A 111 -5.42 -0.26 16.82
CA SER A 111 -4.26 -1.04 16.35
C SER A 111 -3.55 -1.75 17.50
N ARG A 112 -3.43 -1.15 18.68
CA ARG A 112 -2.90 -1.81 19.87
C ARG A 112 -3.71 -3.06 20.23
N GLN A 113 -5.05 -2.97 20.21
CA GLN A 113 -5.92 -4.11 20.48
C GLN A 113 -5.78 -5.20 19.43
N MET A 114 -5.71 -4.83 18.15
CA MET A 114 -5.50 -5.79 17.05
C MET A 114 -4.16 -6.51 17.15
N LEU A 115 -3.16 -5.85 17.73
CA LEU A 115 -1.81 -6.35 17.90
C LEU A 115 -1.53 -6.80 19.35
N LEU A 116 -2.56 -7.02 20.18
CA LEU A 116 -2.36 -7.24 21.62
C LEU A 116 -1.69 -8.58 21.90
N ASP A 117 -2.16 -9.64 21.23
CA ASP A 117 -1.65 -11.01 21.37
C ASP A 117 -0.39 -11.24 20.53
N ASP A 118 0.04 -10.25 19.77
CA ASP A 118 1.23 -10.29 18.95
C ASP A 118 2.48 -9.95 19.78
N SER A 119 3.49 -10.83 19.69
CA SER A 119 4.79 -10.66 20.34
C SER A 119 5.78 -9.96 19.39
N PHE A 120 6.50 -8.96 19.91
CA PHE A 120 7.50 -8.20 19.16
C PHE A 120 8.79 -8.11 19.96
N ASP A 121 9.91 -8.38 19.31
CA ASP A 121 11.23 -8.30 19.95
C ASP A 121 11.78 -6.86 19.95
N VAL A 122 11.30 -6.02 19.03
CA VAL A 122 11.75 -4.64 18.85
C VAL A 122 10.72 -3.80 18.08
N CYS A 123 10.66 -2.50 18.37
CA CYS A 123 9.94 -1.52 17.56
C CYS A 123 10.91 -0.54 16.91
N PHE A 124 10.85 -0.36 15.60
CA PHE A 124 11.45 0.78 14.93
C PHE A 124 10.40 1.88 14.74
N SER A 125 10.71 3.11 15.12
CA SER A 125 9.84 4.26 14.86
C SER A 125 10.55 5.35 14.08
N SER A 126 9.80 6.00 13.20
CA SER A 126 10.17 7.30 12.65
C SER A 126 10.44 8.34 13.74
N PRO A 127 11.35 9.32 13.53
CA PRO A 127 11.63 10.37 14.50
C PRO A 127 10.48 11.38 14.70
N LEU A 128 9.52 11.43 13.76
CA LEU A 128 8.46 12.44 13.76
C LEU A 128 7.42 12.18 14.85
N ILE A 129 6.99 13.23 15.55
CA ILE A 129 6.16 13.18 16.77
C ILE A 129 4.88 12.37 16.57
N ARG A 130 4.17 12.56 15.46
CA ARG A 130 2.95 11.78 15.14
C ARG A 130 3.21 10.27 15.06
N SER A 131 4.38 9.87 14.59
CA SER A 131 4.76 8.46 14.48
C SER A 131 5.23 7.91 15.81
N LYS A 132 6.09 8.66 16.52
CA LYS A 132 6.52 8.31 17.89
C LYS A 132 5.33 8.11 18.82
N ARG A 133 4.39 9.04 18.82
CA ARG A 133 3.17 8.94 19.63
C ARG A 133 2.32 7.73 19.26
N THR A 134 2.23 7.40 17.97
CA THR A 134 1.53 6.17 17.53
C THR A 134 2.27 4.93 18.02
N ALA A 135 3.60 4.91 17.93
CA ALA A 135 4.44 3.81 18.39
C ALA A 135 4.28 3.59 19.90
N GLU A 136 4.36 4.65 20.70
CA GLU A 136 4.15 4.60 22.16
C GLU A 136 2.79 4.00 22.54
N ILE A 137 1.71 4.41 21.86
CA ILE A 137 0.37 3.88 22.12
C ILE A 137 0.31 2.39 21.78
N ILE A 138 0.79 1.98 20.59
CA ILE A 138 0.75 0.58 20.15
C ILE A 138 1.67 -0.30 21.02
N TRP A 139 2.85 0.21 21.38
CA TRP A 139 3.81 -0.50 22.20
C TRP A 139 3.27 -0.77 23.59
N GLY A 140 2.57 0.21 24.17
CA GLY A 140 1.87 0.07 25.43
C GLY A 140 2.81 -0.29 26.57
N SER A 141 2.57 -1.43 27.22
CA SER A 141 3.35 -1.92 28.36
C SER A 141 4.51 -2.86 27.98
N ARG A 142 4.80 -3.03 26.68
CA ARG A 142 5.94 -3.83 26.22
C ARG A 142 7.25 -3.25 26.74
N THR A 143 8.14 -4.11 27.18
CA THR A 143 9.41 -3.71 27.82
C THR A 143 10.57 -3.66 26.84
N GLU A 144 10.41 -4.24 25.67
CA GLU A 144 11.37 -4.27 24.57
C GLU A 144 11.62 -2.85 24.02
N GLU A 145 12.73 -2.66 23.31
CA GLU A 145 13.19 -1.34 22.89
C GLU A 145 12.36 -0.74 21.74
N ILE A 146 12.13 0.58 21.80
CA ILE A 146 11.72 1.39 20.65
C ILE A 146 12.94 2.13 20.08
N ILE A 147 13.47 1.66 18.95
CA ILE A 147 14.59 2.25 18.23
C ILE A 147 14.09 3.33 17.28
N THR A 148 14.59 4.56 17.40
CA THR A 148 14.29 5.63 16.44
C THR A 148 15.18 5.54 15.20
N GLU A 149 14.60 5.41 14.02
CA GLU A 149 15.33 5.37 12.74
C GLU A 149 15.01 6.59 11.86
N SER A 150 16.03 7.40 11.56
CA SER A 150 15.85 8.67 10.84
C SER A 150 15.38 8.53 9.39
N ASN A 151 15.71 7.41 8.73
CA ASN A 151 15.26 7.13 7.37
C ASN A 151 13.79 6.67 7.27
N LEU A 152 13.16 6.37 8.42
CA LEU A 152 11.71 6.12 8.52
C LEU A 152 10.89 7.42 8.57
N ARG A 153 11.47 8.62 8.46
CA ARG A 153 10.68 9.86 8.30
C ARG A 153 9.80 9.82 7.05
N GLU A 154 8.88 10.75 6.89
CA GLU A 154 8.02 10.76 5.68
C GLU A 154 8.84 11.16 4.44
N ILE A 155 8.20 11.21 3.27
CA ILE A 155 8.79 11.83 2.08
C ILE A 155 9.14 13.31 2.33
N ASP A 156 10.35 13.71 1.98
CA ASP A 156 10.80 15.10 2.07
C ASP A 156 10.16 15.89 0.90
N LEU A 157 9.27 16.83 1.20
CA LEU A 157 8.58 17.64 0.18
C LEU A 157 9.02 19.11 0.18
N TYR A 158 10.07 19.45 0.94
CA TYR A 158 10.75 20.74 0.90
C TYR A 158 9.77 21.93 0.94
N SER A 159 9.85 22.85 -0.03
CA SER A 159 8.99 24.04 -0.08
C SER A 159 7.50 23.76 -0.28
N PHE A 160 7.10 22.52 -0.57
CA PHE A 160 5.71 22.09 -0.67
C PHE A 160 5.04 21.85 0.68
N GLN A 161 5.82 21.62 1.73
CA GLN A 161 5.31 21.24 3.05
C GLN A 161 4.53 22.40 3.70
N GLY A 162 3.49 22.05 4.47
CA GLY A 162 2.65 23.00 5.20
C GLY A 162 1.51 23.60 4.39
N LEU A 163 1.55 23.52 3.06
CA LEU A 163 0.50 24.06 2.20
C LEU A 163 -0.75 23.16 2.21
N LEU A 164 -1.92 23.78 2.17
CA LEU A 164 -3.13 23.11 1.75
C LEU A 164 -3.02 22.72 0.27
N LYS A 165 -3.77 21.69 -0.14
CA LYS A 165 -3.75 21.21 -1.53
C LYS A 165 -4.09 22.29 -2.56
N ASN A 166 -5.07 23.16 -2.25
CA ASN A 166 -5.45 24.29 -3.11
C ASN A 166 -4.35 25.37 -3.18
N GLU A 167 -3.71 25.68 -2.06
CA GLU A 167 -2.56 26.60 -1.99
C GLU A 167 -1.37 26.07 -2.80
N GLY A 168 -1.04 24.78 -2.62
CA GLY A 168 0.01 24.11 -3.40
C GLY A 168 -0.25 24.15 -4.90
N LYS A 169 -1.51 23.89 -5.31
CA LYS A 169 -1.92 24.00 -6.72
C LYS A 169 -1.77 25.43 -7.25
N ALA A 170 -2.21 26.43 -6.49
CA ALA A 170 -2.13 27.84 -6.90
C ALA A 170 -0.68 28.33 -7.00
N LYS A 171 0.17 27.95 -6.04
CA LYS A 171 1.57 28.41 -5.96
C LYS A 171 2.51 27.71 -6.94
N TYR A 172 2.36 26.40 -7.14
CA TYR A 172 3.32 25.60 -7.91
C TYR A 172 2.80 25.10 -9.27
N GLY A 173 1.52 25.31 -9.59
CA GLY A 173 0.94 25.10 -10.93
C GLY A 173 1.36 23.79 -11.60
N ALA A 174 2.25 23.89 -12.60
CA ALA A 174 2.76 22.76 -13.37
C ALA A 174 3.50 21.72 -12.51
N ALA A 175 4.30 22.14 -11.53
CA ALA A 175 5.01 21.24 -10.65
C ALA A 175 4.04 20.47 -9.74
N TYR A 176 2.97 21.11 -9.26
CA TYR A 176 1.89 20.42 -8.56
C TYR A 176 1.18 19.39 -9.44
N ARG A 177 0.93 19.72 -10.72
CA ARG A 177 0.38 18.76 -11.68
C ARG A 177 1.34 17.58 -11.91
N GLN A 178 2.64 17.81 -12.04
CA GLN A 178 3.63 16.75 -12.19
C GLN A 178 3.65 15.84 -10.94
N TRP A 179 3.61 16.42 -9.73
CA TRP A 179 3.44 15.66 -8.50
C TRP A 179 2.19 14.77 -8.50
N GLN A 180 1.12 15.14 -9.20
CA GLN A 180 -0.10 14.33 -9.28
C GLN A 180 0.00 13.17 -10.27
N ILE A 181 0.60 13.40 -11.45
CA ILE A 181 0.55 12.44 -12.58
C ILE A 181 1.85 11.66 -12.79
N ASP A 182 2.99 12.21 -12.35
CA ASP A 182 4.32 11.68 -12.57
C ASP A 182 5.23 12.04 -11.38
N ALA A 183 4.81 11.58 -10.20
CA ALA A 183 5.52 11.83 -8.95
C ALA A 183 6.98 11.33 -8.93
N PRO A 184 7.36 10.22 -9.59
CA PRO A 184 8.77 9.80 -9.67
C PRO A 184 9.71 10.81 -10.35
N ASN A 185 9.19 11.62 -11.28
CA ASN A 185 9.96 12.64 -11.99
C ASN A 185 9.68 14.07 -11.49
N PHE A 186 8.81 14.20 -10.48
CA PHE A 186 8.53 15.48 -9.84
C PHE A 186 9.81 16.04 -9.21
N ASN A 187 10.18 17.25 -9.62
CA ASN A 187 11.30 17.99 -9.05
C ASN A 187 10.80 19.17 -8.21
N ILE A 188 11.37 19.34 -7.02
CA ILE A 188 11.14 20.51 -6.17
C ILE A 188 12.45 20.89 -5.50
N ASP A 189 12.81 22.17 -5.57
CA ASP A 189 14.04 22.71 -4.94
C ASP A 189 15.32 21.94 -5.33
N GLY A 190 15.36 21.35 -6.54
CA GLY A 190 16.49 20.55 -7.03
C GLY A 190 16.44 19.06 -6.64
N HIS A 191 15.45 18.64 -5.87
CA HIS A 191 15.29 17.28 -5.35
C HIS A 191 14.28 16.45 -6.16
N TYR A 192 14.41 15.13 -6.08
CA TYR A 192 13.44 14.17 -6.64
C TYR A 192 12.84 13.31 -5.51
N PRO A 193 11.83 13.84 -4.78
CA PRO A 193 11.38 13.29 -3.50
C PRO A 193 11.05 11.78 -3.50
N VAL A 194 10.43 11.27 -4.56
CA VAL A 194 10.05 9.85 -4.64
C VAL A 194 11.28 8.96 -4.84
N ARG A 195 12.26 9.40 -5.63
CA ARG A 195 13.49 8.63 -5.87
C ARG A 195 14.34 8.55 -4.61
N GLU A 196 14.52 9.69 -3.94
CA GLU A 196 15.23 9.79 -2.65
C GLU A 196 14.54 8.95 -1.56
N LEU A 197 13.21 8.93 -1.54
CA LEU A 197 12.43 8.08 -0.65
C LEU A 197 12.70 6.58 -0.89
N TRP A 198 12.77 6.14 -2.15
CA TRP A 198 13.08 4.75 -2.50
C TRP A 198 14.49 4.35 -2.04
N GLU A 199 15.48 5.23 -2.21
CA GLU A 199 16.84 5.01 -1.71
C GLU A 199 16.86 4.87 -0.18
N ARG A 200 16.13 5.73 0.54
CA ARG A 200 16.01 5.60 2.00
C ARG A 200 15.34 4.31 2.42
N ALA A 201 14.25 3.91 1.75
CA ALA A 201 13.55 2.68 2.09
C ALA A 201 14.46 1.45 1.97
N ARG A 202 15.29 1.38 0.92
CA ARG A 202 16.34 0.35 0.80
C ARG A 202 17.33 0.39 1.95
N SER A 203 17.79 1.58 2.35
CA SER A 203 18.70 1.73 3.49
C SER A 203 18.07 1.31 4.82
N CYS A 204 16.77 1.51 5.01
CA CYS A 204 16.05 1.03 6.19
C CYS A 204 16.08 -0.50 6.28
N TRP A 205 15.88 -1.21 5.16
CA TRP A 205 15.92 -2.68 5.15
C TRP A 205 17.26 -3.23 5.61
N THR A 206 18.37 -2.57 5.30
CA THR A 206 19.69 -2.97 5.82
C THR A 206 19.67 -3.03 7.34
N LYS A 207 19.18 -2.01 8.03
CA LYS A 207 19.12 -1.97 9.50
C LYS A 207 18.10 -2.96 10.06
N ILE A 208 16.89 -2.99 9.50
CA ILE A 208 15.80 -3.85 9.98
C ILE A 208 16.18 -5.33 9.87
N LEU A 209 16.72 -5.76 8.74
CA LEU A 209 17.00 -7.17 8.47
C LEU A 209 18.30 -7.67 9.10
N THR A 210 19.26 -6.78 9.40
CA THR A 210 20.50 -7.16 10.11
C THR A 210 20.36 -7.13 11.63
N HIS A 211 19.31 -6.51 12.17
CA HIS A 211 18.97 -6.61 13.59
C HIS A 211 18.73 -8.06 14.00
N GLU A 212 19.01 -8.45 15.25
CA GLU A 212 18.89 -9.86 15.69
C GLU A 212 17.44 -10.35 15.81
N SER A 213 16.52 -9.45 16.20
CA SER A 213 15.07 -9.67 16.34
C SER A 213 14.40 -10.40 15.16
N ARG A 214 13.49 -11.31 15.45
CA ARG A 214 12.69 -12.07 14.47
C ARG A 214 11.33 -11.41 14.22
N SER A 215 10.66 -10.92 15.26
CA SER A 215 9.38 -10.22 15.14
C SER A 215 9.57 -8.72 15.36
N ILE A 216 9.34 -7.93 14.32
CA ILE A 216 9.70 -6.50 14.27
C ILE A 216 8.46 -5.66 13.98
N LEU A 217 8.16 -4.70 14.87
CA LEU A 217 7.18 -3.65 14.61
C LEU A 217 7.88 -2.43 13.99
N VAL A 218 7.30 -1.82 12.95
CA VAL A 218 7.80 -0.58 12.35
C VAL A 218 6.68 0.44 12.28
N VAL A 219 6.80 1.57 12.96
CA VAL A 219 5.80 2.64 12.94
C VAL A 219 6.35 3.85 12.18
N ALA A 220 5.71 4.19 11.06
CA ALA A 220 6.17 5.26 10.17
C ALA A 220 5.01 5.96 9.43
N HIS A 221 5.16 6.22 8.13
CA HIS A 221 4.28 7.13 7.37
C HIS A 221 3.78 6.53 6.07
N ASN A 222 2.89 7.25 5.38
CA ASN A 222 2.25 6.77 4.16
C ASN A 222 3.28 6.48 3.08
N ALA A 223 4.05 7.49 2.64
CA ALA A 223 4.94 7.31 1.49
C ALA A 223 6.06 6.33 1.80
N VAL A 224 6.69 6.45 2.98
CA VAL A 224 7.79 5.55 3.36
C VAL A 224 7.36 4.09 3.52
N ASN A 225 6.16 3.79 4.05
CA ASN A 225 5.68 2.41 4.09
C ASN A 225 5.42 1.84 2.69
N GLN A 226 4.90 2.66 1.76
CA GLN A 226 4.77 2.24 0.36
C GLN A 226 6.12 1.90 -0.25
N ALA A 227 7.12 2.77 -0.03
CA ALA A 227 8.47 2.55 -0.51
C ALA A 227 9.11 1.31 0.14
N LEU A 228 8.87 1.06 1.44
CA LEU A 228 9.35 -0.13 2.14
C LEU A 228 8.75 -1.40 1.51
N VAL A 229 7.43 -1.48 1.35
CA VAL A 229 6.78 -2.64 0.72
C VAL A 229 7.27 -2.82 -0.72
N ALA A 230 7.26 -1.75 -1.52
CA ALA A 230 7.71 -1.80 -2.91
C ALA A 230 9.17 -2.27 -3.02
N THR A 231 10.09 -1.67 -2.27
CA THR A 231 11.51 -2.03 -2.33
C THR A 231 11.81 -3.40 -1.75
N ALA A 232 11.07 -3.87 -0.73
CA ALA A 232 11.19 -5.25 -0.24
C ALA A 232 10.82 -6.26 -1.31
N MET A 233 9.77 -5.96 -2.07
CA MET A 233 9.32 -6.79 -3.16
C MET A 233 10.26 -6.70 -4.37
N GLY A 234 10.93 -5.55 -4.60
CA GLY A 234 11.76 -5.30 -5.78
C GLY A 234 11.08 -4.41 -6.82
N LEU A 235 10.06 -3.66 -6.40
CA LEU A 235 9.25 -2.76 -7.23
C LEU A 235 9.84 -1.34 -7.25
N GLY A 236 9.84 -0.72 -8.44
CA GLY A 236 10.40 0.61 -8.66
C GLY A 236 9.49 1.76 -8.21
N THR A 237 9.99 2.99 -8.43
CA THR A 237 9.30 4.24 -8.03
C THR A 237 7.95 4.44 -8.72
N GLU A 238 7.73 3.79 -9.86
CA GLU A 238 6.47 3.77 -10.58
C GLU A 238 5.31 3.20 -9.76
N TYR A 239 5.57 2.44 -8.69
CA TYR A 239 4.55 1.93 -7.78
C TYR A 239 4.14 2.91 -6.67
N PHE A 240 4.70 4.13 -6.65
CA PHE A 240 4.28 5.16 -5.72
C PHE A 240 2.79 5.48 -5.88
N ARG A 241 2.04 5.42 -4.78
CA ARG A 241 0.58 5.57 -4.65
C ARG A 241 -0.26 4.40 -5.19
N ILE A 242 0.36 3.27 -5.52
CA ILE A 242 -0.35 2.06 -5.94
C ILE A 242 -0.69 1.16 -4.75
N LEU A 243 0.21 1.08 -3.77
CA LEU A 243 0.02 0.31 -2.54
C LEU A 243 -0.53 1.25 -1.47
N LEU A 244 -1.82 1.20 -1.15
CA LEU A 244 -2.38 2.16 -0.19
C LEU A 244 -1.85 1.90 1.24
N GLN A 245 -1.65 2.96 2.02
CA GLN A 245 -1.36 2.89 3.46
C GLN A 245 -2.28 3.87 4.20
N SER A 246 -3.28 3.35 4.88
CA SER A 246 -4.26 4.10 5.69
C SER A 246 -3.69 4.48 7.04
N ASN A 247 -4.21 5.52 7.70
CA ASN A 247 -3.80 5.81 9.09
C ASN A 247 -4.06 4.59 9.98
N CYS A 248 -3.05 4.16 10.74
CA CYS A 248 -3.07 2.93 11.53
C CYS A 248 -3.33 1.65 10.71
N GLY A 249 -3.14 1.70 9.38
CA GLY A 249 -3.14 0.53 8.53
C GLY A 249 -1.90 -0.32 8.77
N VAL A 250 -2.11 -1.63 8.87
CA VAL A 250 -1.08 -2.63 9.15
C VAL A 250 -0.73 -3.42 7.89
N SER A 251 0.55 -3.53 7.57
CA SER A 251 1.06 -4.38 6.49
C SER A 251 2.11 -5.34 7.05
N VAL A 252 2.21 -6.54 6.50
CA VAL A 252 3.04 -7.62 7.05
C VAL A 252 3.89 -8.21 5.94
N LEU A 253 5.20 -8.25 6.17
CA LEU A 253 6.18 -8.85 5.27
C LEU A 253 6.93 -9.96 6.02
N ASP A 254 7.01 -11.13 5.39
CA ASP A 254 7.79 -12.26 5.87
C ASP A 254 9.07 -12.39 5.05
N PHE A 255 10.19 -12.61 5.73
CA PHE A 255 11.52 -12.77 5.16
C PHE A 255 12.09 -14.12 5.60
N THR A 256 12.24 -15.05 4.66
CA THR A 256 12.75 -16.41 4.93
C THR A 256 14.16 -16.56 4.34
N PRO A 257 15.14 -17.07 5.11
CA PRO A 257 16.48 -17.34 4.60
C PRO A 257 16.44 -18.24 3.37
N LYS A 258 17.35 -18.01 2.42
CA LYS A 258 17.63 -18.95 1.34
C LYS A 258 18.77 -19.88 1.75
N PRO A 259 18.69 -21.20 1.47
CA PRO A 259 19.78 -22.14 1.74
C PRO A 259 21.13 -21.70 1.14
N GLU A 260 21.09 -21.11 -0.05
CA GLU A 260 22.24 -20.58 -0.78
C GLU A 260 22.73 -19.19 -0.31
N GLY A 261 22.04 -18.58 0.65
CA GLY A 261 22.29 -17.21 1.09
C GLY A 261 21.76 -16.14 0.13
N GLY A 262 22.18 -14.88 0.34
CA GLY A 262 21.72 -13.72 -0.44
C GLY A 262 20.35 -13.17 0.00
N THR A 263 19.69 -12.42 -0.89
CA THR A 263 18.38 -11.80 -0.63
C THR A 263 17.37 -12.89 -0.20
N PRO A 264 16.71 -12.75 0.96
CA PRO A 264 15.74 -13.72 1.44
C PRO A 264 14.56 -13.92 0.49
N TYR A 265 13.81 -15.00 0.67
CA TYR A 265 12.45 -15.06 0.13
C TYR A 265 11.58 -14.04 0.86
N ILE A 266 10.94 -13.15 0.10
CA ILE A 266 9.99 -12.15 0.62
C ILE A 266 8.58 -12.60 0.30
N CYS A 267 7.68 -12.49 1.27
CA CYS A 267 6.24 -12.66 1.09
C CYS A 267 5.50 -11.46 1.68
N LEU A 268 4.68 -10.79 0.86
CA LEU A 268 3.69 -9.82 1.31
C LEU A 268 2.49 -10.58 1.85
N ASN A 269 2.46 -10.74 3.17
CA ASN A 269 1.44 -11.52 3.86
C ASN A 269 0.12 -10.74 3.99
N ARG A 270 0.20 -9.46 4.36
CA ARG A 270 -0.96 -8.55 4.43
C ARG A 270 -0.56 -7.16 3.95
N LEU A 271 -1.49 -6.46 3.31
CA LEU A 271 -1.31 -5.06 2.96
C LEU A 271 -2.48 -4.25 3.51
N ASN A 272 -2.16 -3.23 4.31
CA ASN A 272 -3.09 -2.18 4.71
C ASN A 272 -4.38 -2.67 5.40
N GLN A 273 -4.26 -3.63 6.30
CA GLN A 273 -5.37 -4.02 7.18
C GLN A 273 -5.65 -2.87 8.16
N THR A 274 -6.87 -2.32 8.11
CA THR A 274 -7.27 -1.18 8.92
C THR A 274 -8.19 -1.57 10.08
N PRO A 275 -8.24 -0.75 11.14
CA PRO A 275 -9.27 -0.85 12.19
C PRO A 275 -10.71 -0.79 11.66
N SER A 276 -10.92 -0.04 10.57
CA SER A 276 -12.22 0.05 9.89
C SER A 276 -12.32 -0.94 8.73
N SER A 277 -13.55 -1.21 8.28
CA SER A 277 -13.80 -2.01 7.08
C SER A 277 -13.07 -1.43 5.85
N PRO A 278 -12.39 -2.26 5.04
CA PRO A 278 -11.69 -1.84 3.84
C PRO A 278 -12.66 -1.66 2.67
N VAL A 279 -13.93 -2.03 2.79
CA VAL A 279 -14.94 -1.77 1.74
C VAL A 279 -15.71 -0.47 2.02
N ALA A 280 -15.66 0.04 3.25
CA ALA A 280 -16.21 1.34 3.60
C ALA A 280 -15.27 2.51 3.25
N GLY A 281 -15.84 3.66 2.87
CA GLY A 281 -15.12 4.95 2.77
C GLY A 281 -14.24 5.18 1.54
N SER A 282 -13.59 6.35 1.48
CA SER A 282 -12.74 6.81 0.37
C SER A 282 -11.27 6.42 0.52
N SER A 283 -10.60 6.07 -0.58
CA SER A 283 -9.15 5.76 -0.61
C SER A 283 -8.34 7.03 -0.79
N GLY A 284 -7.44 7.33 0.14
CA GLY A 284 -6.52 8.47 -0.01
C GLY A 284 -7.21 9.84 -0.21
N GLY A 285 -8.48 9.97 0.19
CA GLY A 285 -9.30 11.17 -0.02
C GLY A 285 -10.02 11.27 -1.37
N ARG A 286 -9.99 10.22 -2.22
CA ARG A 286 -10.85 10.09 -3.41
C ARG A 286 -11.83 8.93 -3.20
N LYS A 287 -13.13 9.15 -3.47
CA LYS A 287 -14.07 8.04 -3.58
C LYS A 287 -13.74 7.31 -4.89
N PRO A 288 -13.46 5.99 -4.86
CA PRO A 288 -13.21 5.27 -6.09
C PRO A 288 -14.49 5.27 -6.93
N SER A 289 -14.34 5.49 -8.23
CA SER A 289 -15.43 5.35 -9.21
C SER A 289 -15.74 3.88 -9.49
N MET A 290 -14.74 3.00 -9.39
CA MET A 290 -14.94 1.58 -9.64
C MET A 290 -14.06 0.73 -8.71
N ARG A 291 -14.52 -0.47 -8.39
CA ARG A 291 -13.83 -1.38 -7.46
C ARG A 291 -14.01 -2.85 -7.84
N ILE A 292 -12.96 -3.62 -7.66
CA ILE A 292 -13.00 -5.08 -7.63
C ILE A 292 -12.70 -5.54 -6.19
N ILE A 293 -13.55 -6.41 -5.66
CA ILE A 293 -13.34 -7.09 -4.38
C ILE A 293 -13.08 -8.57 -4.68
N LEU A 294 -11.86 -9.02 -4.44
CA LEU A 294 -11.46 -10.41 -4.57
C LEU A 294 -11.74 -11.11 -3.24
N VAL A 295 -12.58 -12.14 -3.24
CA VAL A 295 -13.00 -12.90 -2.06
C VAL A 295 -12.51 -14.33 -2.19
N SER A 296 -11.47 -14.67 -1.43
CA SER A 296 -11.02 -16.07 -1.32
C SER A 296 -12.13 -16.92 -0.73
N HIS A 297 -12.43 -18.08 -1.34
CA HIS A 297 -13.47 -18.98 -0.82
C HIS A 297 -13.18 -19.41 0.62
N GLY A 298 -14.22 -19.80 1.34
CA GLY A 298 -14.07 -20.37 2.68
C GLY A 298 -13.32 -21.71 2.63
N THR A 299 -12.71 -22.09 3.75
CA THR A 299 -11.91 -23.32 3.87
C THR A 299 -12.73 -24.56 3.45
N SER A 300 -12.20 -25.33 2.51
CA SER A 300 -12.77 -26.59 2.04
C SER A 300 -12.45 -27.76 2.97
N GLN A 301 -13.15 -28.88 2.79
CA GLN A 301 -12.87 -30.12 3.54
C GLN A 301 -11.44 -30.67 3.28
N ASN A 302 -10.80 -30.30 2.16
CA ASN A 302 -9.49 -30.81 1.75
C ASN A 302 -8.37 -29.76 1.79
N ASP A 303 -8.65 -28.52 2.20
CA ASP A 303 -7.65 -27.42 2.26
C ASP A 303 -6.50 -27.68 3.25
N GLY A 304 -6.61 -28.71 4.10
CA GLY A 304 -5.55 -29.15 5.01
C GLY A 304 -4.43 -29.96 4.35
N GLU A 305 -4.59 -30.41 3.10
CA GLU A 305 -3.62 -31.29 2.42
C GLU A 305 -3.13 -30.68 1.12
N GLY A 306 -2.38 -29.58 1.15
CA GLY A 306 -1.41 -29.25 0.07
C GLY A 306 -1.91 -29.47 -1.38
N GLY A 307 -3.20 -29.23 -1.65
CA GLY A 307 -3.85 -29.53 -2.91
C GLY A 307 -3.58 -28.50 -4.01
N ILE A 308 -3.28 -28.99 -5.21
CA ILE A 308 -3.16 -28.18 -6.42
C ILE A 308 -4.44 -27.32 -6.58
N PRO A 309 -4.39 -26.05 -7.04
CA PRO A 309 -5.56 -25.17 -7.25
C PRO A 309 -6.66 -25.76 -8.16
N PHE A 310 -6.36 -26.89 -8.81
CA PHE A 310 -7.18 -27.60 -9.78
C PHE A 310 -7.52 -29.04 -9.34
N SER A 311 -7.02 -29.50 -8.20
CA SER A 311 -7.18 -30.88 -7.74
C SER A 311 -8.19 -30.94 -6.60
N ARG A 312 -9.36 -31.51 -6.93
CA ARG A 312 -10.48 -31.88 -6.05
C ARG A 312 -11.34 -30.74 -5.54
N ASP A 313 -12.36 -30.48 -6.36
CA ASP A 313 -13.50 -29.66 -6.01
C ASP A 313 -14.21 -30.24 -4.76
N SER A 314 -14.07 -29.56 -3.64
CA SER A 314 -14.54 -30.04 -2.33
C SER A 314 -15.46 -28.99 -1.70
N PRO A 315 -16.55 -29.39 -1.03
CA PRO A 315 -17.42 -28.45 -0.33
C PRO A 315 -16.70 -27.78 0.83
N MET A 316 -17.21 -26.63 1.27
CA MET A 316 -16.71 -25.96 2.47
C MET A 316 -16.88 -26.83 3.71
N ASN A 317 -15.91 -26.76 4.62
CA ASN A 317 -16.09 -27.28 5.98
C ASN A 317 -16.84 -26.25 6.84
N MET A 318 -17.09 -26.56 8.12
CA MET A 318 -17.83 -25.65 9.01
C MET A 318 -17.15 -24.28 9.18
N LEU A 319 -15.81 -24.24 9.22
CA LEU A 319 -15.07 -22.99 9.26
C LEU A 319 -15.27 -22.19 7.98
N GLY A 320 -15.21 -22.84 6.81
CA GLY A 320 -15.45 -22.20 5.51
C GLY A 320 -16.85 -21.59 5.39
N VAL A 321 -17.88 -22.28 5.89
CA VAL A 321 -19.24 -21.74 5.94
C VAL A 321 -19.32 -20.48 6.80
N ILE A 322 -18.67 -20.47 7.97
CA ILE A 322 -18.62 -19.29 8.85
C ILE A 322 -17.86 -18.14 8.17
N GLN A 323 -16.74 -18.42 7.51
CA GLN A 323 -15.97 -17.42 6.76
C GLN A 323 -16.80 -16.79 5.65
N ALA A 324 -17.52 -17.59 4.86
CA ALA A 324 -18.40 -17.11 3.81
C ALA A 324 -19.52 -16.20 4.36
N GLN A 325 -20.15 -16.59 5.47
CA GLN A 325 -21.16 -15.78 6.15
C GLN A 325 -20.59 -14.45 6.67
N LYS A 326 -19.40 -14.46 7.28
CA LYS A 326 -18.74 -13.25 7.77
C LYS A 326 -18.33 -12.31 6.65
N THR A 327 -17.91 -12.85 5.50
CA THR A 327 -17.65 -12.04 4.32
C THR A 327 -18.93 -11.43 3.76
N ALA A 328 -20.02 -12.19 3.72
CA ALA A 328 -21.32 -11.67 3.32
C ALA A 328 -21.80 -10.52 4.25
N GLU A 329 -21.63 -10.68 5.58
CA GLU A 329 -21.92 -9.62 6.57
C GLU A 329 -21.09 -8.35 6.31
N LEU A 330 -19.79 -8.50 6.00
CA LEU A 330 -18.90 -7.38 5.70
C LEU A 330 -19.36 -6.57 4.47
N LEU A 331 -20.01 -7.24 3.51
CA LEU A 331 -20.42 -6.66 2.23
C LEU A 331 -21.85 -6.10 2.23
N LEU A 332 -22.63 -6.27 3.30
CA LEU A 332 -24.03 -5.84 3.40
C LEU A 332 -24.27 -4.37 3.01
N ASP A 333 -23.38 -3.49 3.44
CA ASP A 333 -23.50 -2.04 3.20
C ASP A 333 -22.85 -1.60 1.86
N VAL A 334 -22.36 -2.55 1.07
CA VAL A 334 -21.73 -2.29 -0.22
C VAL A 334 -22.75 -2.51 -1.33
N LYS A 335 -22.97 -1.48 -2.16
CA LYS A 335 -23.75 -1.61 -3.39
C LYS A 335 -22.94 -2.42 -4.41
N VAL A 336 -23.09 -3.73 -4.39
CA VAL A 336 -22.46 -4.66 -5.34
C VAL A 336 -23.23 -4.63 -6.66
N GLY A 337 -22.52 -4.43 -7.77
CA GLY A 337 -23.09 -4.42 -9.11
C GLY A 337 -23.22 -5.83 -9.70
N SER A 338 -22.19 -6.67 -9.51
CA SER A 338 -22.22 -8.07 -9.94
C SER A 338 -21.31 -8.95 -9.08
N ILE A 339 -21.68 -10.23 -8.99
CA ILE A 339 -20.90 -11.28 -8.33
C ILE A 339 -20.47 -12.29 -9.38
N VAL A 340 -19.16 -12.48 -9.49
CA VAL A 340 -18.51 -13.44 -10.36
C VAL A 340 -17.90 -14.54 -9.52
N SER A 341 -18.02 -15.79 -9.92
CA SER A 341 -17.38 -16.91 -9.22
C SER A 341 -16.61 -17.83 -10.17
N SER A 342 -15.54 -18.43 -9.65
CA SER A 342 -14.95 -19.64 -10.25
C SER A 342 -15.90 -20.82 -10.09
N ASN A 343 -15.78 -21.84 -10.95
CA ASN A 343 -16.67 -23.01 -10.91
C ASN A 343 -16.42 -23.97 -9.74
N ALA A 344 -15.40 -23.71 -8.92
CA ALA A 344 -15.11 -24.54 -7.77
C ALA A 344 -16.26 -24.52 -6.75
N ILE A 345 -16.63 -25.66 -6.19
CA ILE A 345 -17.74 -25.87 -5.24
C ILE A 345 -17.64 -24.87 -4.08
N ALA A 346 -16.50 -24.79 -3.40
CA ALA A 346 -16.31 -23.85 -2.29
C ALA A 346 -16.50 -22.39 -2.71
N SER A 347 -16.06 -22.01 -3.92
CA SER A 347 -16.27 -20.67 -4.48
C SER A 347 -17.73 -20.40 -4.82
N VAL A 348 -18.44 -21.38 -5.39
CA VAL A 348 -19.87 -21.27 -5.68
C VAL A 348 -20.67 -21.17 -4.39
N GLU A 349 -20.37 -21.98 -3.38
CA GLU A 349 -21.02 -21.91 -2.06
C GLU A 349 -20.75 -20.55 -1.38
N THR A 350 -19.51 -20.06 -1.44
CA THR A 350 -19.14 -18.73 -0.91
C THR A 350 -19.91 -17.62 -1.64
N ALA A 351 -19.92 -17.64 -2.97
CA ALA A 351 -20.66 -16.66 -3.79
C ALA A 351 -22.17 -16.71 -3.51
N THR A 352 -22.73 -17.91 -3.34
CA THR A 352 -24.14 -18.10 -2.99
C THR A 352 -24.45 -17.53 -1.61
N ALA A 353 -23.57 -17.71 -0.62
CA ALA A 353 -23.73 -17.13 0.71
C ALA A 353 -23.76 -15.59 0.66
N ILE A 354 -22.88 -14.99 -0.16
CA ILE A 354 -22.84 -13.54 -0.39
C ILE A 354 -24.10 -13.05 -1.10
N SER A 355 -24.49 -13.70 -2.21
CA SER A 355 -25.67 -13.31 -3.01
C SER A 355 -26.96 -13.36 -2.20
N ARG A 356 -27.18 -14.41 -1.39
CA ARG A 356 -28.37 -14.54 -0.53
C ARG A 356 -28.53 -13.40 0.45
N GLN A 357 -27.43 -12.81 0.92
CA GLN A 357 -27.47 -11.70 1.86
C GLN A 357 -27.64 -10.33 1.18
N LEU A 358 -27.33 -10.24 -0.13
CA LEU A 358 -27.39 -9.02 -0.94
C LEU A 358 -28.66 -8.91 -1.80
N ALA A 359 -29.72 -9.63 -1.46
CA ALA A 359 -31.03 -9.62 -2.13
C ALA A 359 -31.03 -10.18 -3.58
N ASP A 360 -30.45 -11.38 -3.76
CA ASP A 360 -30.58 -12.23 -4.96
C ASP A 360 -29.96 -11.62 -6.24
N LEU A 361 -28.69 -11.20 -6.17
CA LEU A 361 -27.90 -10.93 -7.38
C LEU A 361 -27.54 -12.25 -8.10
N ASP A 362 -27.69 -12.28 -9.42
CA ASP A 362 -27.26 -13.41 -10.26
C ASP A 362 -25.74 -13.61 -10.15
N VAL A 363 -25.31 -14.88 -9.99
CA VAL A 363 -23.89 -15.25 -9.93
C VAL A 363 -23.44 -15.72 -11.32
N GLU A 364 -22.54 -14.97 -11.94
CA GLU A 364 -21.96 -15.35 -13.24
C GLU A 364 -20.71 -16.24 -13.05
N SER A 365 -20.61 -17.32 -13.83
CA SER A 365 -19.44 -18.21 -13.86
C SER A 365 -18.52 -17.81 -15.02
N ILE A 366 -17.24 -17.52 -14.74
CA ILE A 366 -16.28 -17.08 -15.78
C ILE A 366 -15.31 -18.19 -16.22
N LEU A 367 -15.20 -19.31 -15.49
CA LEU A 367 -14.14 -20.31 -15.72
C LEU A 367 -14.69 -21.67 -16.16
N LYS A 368 -14.58 -22.02 -17.45
CA LYS A 368 -14.81 -23.41 -17.92
C LYS A 368 -13.63 -24.30 -17.49
N GLN A 369 -13.90 -25.36 -16.72
CA GLN A 369 -12.92 -26.40 -16.40
C GLN A 369 -12.35 -27.03 -17.69
N THR A 370 -11.03 -27.19 -17.76
CA THR A 370 -10.37 -28.20 -18.60
C THR A 370 -10.27 -29.50 -17.81
N LYS A 371 -10.63 -30.63 -18.45
CA LYS A 371 -10.70 -31.97 -17.84
C LYS A 371 -9.39 -32.42 -17.20
N ASP A 372 -9.55 -33.17 -16.09
CA ASP A 372 -8.58 -33.95 -15.31
C ASP A 372 -7.34 -34.44 -16.06
N ASP A 373 -6.17 -34.29 -15.43
CA ASP A 373 -5.18 -35.36 -15.38
C ASP A 373 -4.59 -35.45 -13.97
N SER A 374 -4.80 -36.61 -13.34
CA SER A 374 -4.40 -36.93 -11.97
C SER A 374 -2.89 -37.17 -11.89
N THR A 375 -2.16 -36.30 -11.19
CA THR A 375 -0.81 -36.63 -10.70
C THR A 375 -0.72 -36.32 -9.21
N SER A 376 -0.46 -37.37 -8.43
CA SER A 376 -0.27 -37.33 -6.98
C SER A 376 1.14 -36.87 -6.65
N SER A 377 1.30 -35.88 -5.76
CA SER A 377 2.56 -35.66 -5.05
C SER A 377 2.34 -35.00 -3.67
N GLN A 378 3.34 -35.18 -2.80
CA GLN A 378 3.35 -35.07 -1.33
C GLN A 378 3.18 -33.65 -0.74
N PRO A 379 2.91 -33.49 0.58
CA PRO A 379 2.40 -32.25 1.15
C PRO A 379 3.46 -31.13 1.25
N LEU A 380 3.07 -29.89 0.99
CA LEU A 380 3.95 -28.71 0.92
C LEU A 380 3.61 -27.61 1.95
N GLN A 381 4.66 -26.98 2.48
CA GLN A 381 4.66 -25.83 3.40
C GLN A 381 4.75 -24.46 2.68
N SER A 382 4.62 -23.36 3.47
CA SER A 382 4.37 -21.97 3.05
C SER A 382 5.28 -21.39 1.96
N GLY A 383 4.77 -20.41 1.20
CA GLY A 383 5.34 -20.01 -0.10
C GLY A 383 4.93 -20.94 -1.22
N TRP A 384 3.80 -21.63 -1.03
CA TRP A 384 3.44 -22.87 -1.70
C TRP A 384 3.41 -22.79 -3.24
N LEU A 385 3.14 -21.62 -3.84
CA LEU A 385 3.26 -21.43 -5.29
C LEU A 385 4.69 -21.58 -5.85
N ARG A 386 5.74 -21.47 -5.02
CA ARG A 386 7.14 -21.65 -5.44
C ARG A 386 7.52 -23.11 -5.71
N GLY A 387 6.74 -24.07 -5.18
CA GLY A 387 7.02 -25.50 -5.30
C GLY A 387 6.26 -26.20 -6.44
N TYR A 388 5.44 -25.47 -7.21
CA TYR A 388 4.72 -26.05 -8.34
C TYR A 388 5.64 -26.20 -9.54
N GLU A 389 5.45 -27.28 -10.31
CA GLU A 389 6.05 -27.43 -11.63
C GLU A 389 5.75 -26.18 -12.48
N ASP A 390 6.75 -25.71 -13.25
CA ASP A 390 6.65 -24.46 -14.04
C ASP A 390 5.40 -24.41 -14.94
N GLU A 391 4.92 -25.58 -15.35
CA GLU A 391 3.71 -25.76 -16.13
C GLU A 391 2.42 -25.37 -15.38
N ILE A 392 2.25 -25.77 -14.10
CA ILE A 392 1.08 -25.41 -13.30
C ILE A 392 1.06 -23.89 -13.03
N THR A 393 2.22 -23.33 -12.70
CA THR A 393 2.37 -21.88 -12.49
C THR A 393 2.03 -21.10 -13.76
N ARG A 394 2.47 -21.59 -14.93
CA ARG A 394 2.13 -21.00 -16.22
C ARG A 394 0.64 -21.09 -16.53
N LEU A 395 0.02 -22.25 -16.31
CA LEU A 395 -1.42 -22.44 -16.54
C LEU A 395 -2.27 -21.51 -15.66
N LEU A 396 -1.94 -21.42 -14.37
CA LEU A 396 -2.59 -20.51 -13.43
C LEU A 396 -2.44 -19.04 -13.87
N TRP A 397 -1.24 -18.66 -14.31
CA TRP A 397 -0.98 -17.31 -14.80
C TRP A 397 -1.80 -16.96 -16.05
N ASP A 398 -1.85 -17.86 -17.03
CA ASP A 398 -2.58 -17.65 -18.28
C ASP A 398 -4.10 -17.59 -18.02
N GLN A 399 -4.64 -18.50 -17.22
CA GLN A 399 -6.07 -18.52 -16.85
C GLN A 399 -6.48 -17.28 -16.06
N SER A 400 -5.68 -16.88 -15.06
CA SER A 400 -5.93 -15.66 -14.29
C SER A 400 -5.90 -14.39 -15.15
N GLY A 401 -5.07 -14.37 -16.21
CA GLY A 401 -5.01 -13.24 -17.14
C GLY A 401 -6.29 -13.08 -17.96
N VAL A 402 -6.90 -14.20 -18.38
CA VAL A 402 -8.23 -14.19 -19.03
C VAL A 402 -9.29 -13.73 -18.04
N ALA A 403 -9.32 -14.31 -16.84
CA ALA A 403 -10.30 -13.95 -15.83
C ALA A 403 -10.19 -12.47 -15.40
N TRP A 404 -8.97 -11.94 -15.25
CA TRP A 404 -8.73 -10.54 -14.93
C TRP A 404 -9.31 -9.59 -16.00
N LYS A 405 -9.11 -9.90 -17.28
CA LYS A 405 -9.73 -9.13 -18.39
C LYS A 405 -11.25 -9.17 -18.32
N CYS A 406 -11.84 -10.34 -18.09
CA CYS A 406 -13.29 -10.45 -17.94
C CYS A 406 -13.82 -9.63 -16.77
N LEU A 407 -13.10 -9.56 -15.64
CA LEU A 407 -13.49 -8.71 -14.51
C LEU A 407 -13.42 -7.22 -14.85
N LEU A 408 -12.43 -6.78 -15.63
CA LEU A 408 -12.35 -5.39 -16.10
C LEU A 408 -13.47 -5.05 -17.10
N ASP A 409 -13.82 -5.98 -17.98
CA ASP A 409 -14.94 -5.82 -18.90
C ASP A 409 -16.26 -5.72 -18.13
N GLU A 410 -16.46 -6.59 -17.13
CA GLU A 410 -17.62 -6.58 -16.25
C GLU A 410 -17.73 -5.27 -15.45
N LEU A 411 -16.59 -4.79 -14.93
CA LEU A 411 -16.52 -3.51 -14.25
C LEU A 411 -16.92 -2.34 -15.18
N SER A 412 -16.64 -2.47 -16.48
CA SER A 412 -16.98 -1.49 -17.52
C SER A 412 -18.45 -1.51 -17.96
N LYS A 413 -19.19 -2.61 -17.73
CA LYS A 413 -20.61 -2.73 -18.11
C LYS A 413 -21.54 -1.90 -17.21
N GLY A 414 -21.08 -1.53 -16.01
CA GLY A 414 -21.87 -0.76 -15.07
C GLY A 414 -22.32 0.59 -15.65
N SER A 415 -23.64 0.82 -15.72
CA SER A 415 -24.22 2.09 -16.14
C SER A 415 -24.03 3.21 -15.10
N GLU A 416 -23.70 2.83 -13.86
CA GLU A 416 -23.50 3.76 -12.75
C GLU A 416 -22.03 4.22 -12.62
N PRO A 417 -21.81 5.48 -12.22
CA PRO A 417 -20.47 6.03 -11.98
C PRO A 417 -19.74 5.41 -10.77
N GLN A 418 -20.44 4.56 -10.00
CA GLN A 418 -19.91 3.73 -8.92
C GLN A 418 -20.29 2.28 -9.17
N ASN A 419 -19.33 1.46 -9.63
CA ASN A 419 -19.54 0.03 -9.86
C ASN A 419 -18.60 -0.81 -8.99
N VAL A 420 -19.13 -1.86 -8.36
CA VAL A 420 -18.38 -2.78 -7.51
C VAL A 420 -18.61 -4.21 -8.01
N VAL A 421 -17.55 -4.88 -8.45
CA VAL A 421 -17.58 -6.29 -8.84
C VAL A 421 -16.96 -7.12 -7.73
N VAL A 422 -17.67 -8.15 -7.26
CA VAL A 422 -17.15 -9.13 -6.31
C VAL A 422 -16.73 -10.36 -7.09
N ALA A 423 -15.46 -10.77 -7.01
CA ALA A 423 -14.96 -11.99 -7.63
C ALA A 423 -14.62 -13.01 -6.54
N VAL A 424 -15.24 -14.19 -6.59
CA VAL A 424 -15.05 -15.28 -5.64
C VAL A 424 -14.24 -16.39 -6.29
N GLY A 425 -13.19 -16.86 -5.61
CA GLY A 425 -12.24 -17.79 -6.21
C GLY A 425 -11.20 -18.33 -5.24
N HIS A 426 -10.32 -19.19 -5.75
CA HIS A 426 -9.22 -19.76 -4.99
C HIS A 426 -8.15 -18.70 -4.68
N PRO A 427 -7.53 -18.70 -3.49
CA PRO A 427 -6.44 -17.78 -3.14
C PRO A 427 -5.34 -17.65 -4.21
N ALA A 428 -4.90 -18.77 -4.78
CA ALA A 428 -3.89 -18.79 -5.84
C ALA A 428 -4.30 -18.00 -7.10
N LEU A 429 -5.58 -18.06 -7.50
CA LEU A 429 -6.11 -17.31 -8.63
C LEU A 429 -6.08 -15.81 -8.34
N HIS A 430 -6.47 -15.40 -7.14
CA HIS A 430 -6.43 -14.00 -6.72
C HIS A 430 -5.00 -13.46 -6.60
N ILE A 431 -4.03 -14.27 -6.14
CA ILE A 431 -2.61 -13.90 -6.18
C ILE A 431 -2.17 -13.58 -7.61
N ALA A 432 -2.53 -14.43 -8.57
CA ALA A 432 -2.19 -14.21 -9.96
C ALA A 432 -2.90 -12.97 -10.55
N MET A 433 -4.17 -12.74 -10.22
CA MET A 433 -4.89 -11.52 -10.58
C MET A 433 -4.26 -10.24 -10.01
N MET A 434 -3.76 -10.28 -8.77
CA MET A 434 -2.99 -9.17 -8.20
C MET A 434 -1.68 -8.94 -8.98
N GLY A 435 -1.03 -10.01 -9.43
CA GLY A 435 0.10 -9.94 -10.35
C GLY A 435 -0.24 -9.17 -11.63
N HIS A 436 -1.35 -9.51 -12.29
CA HIS A 436 -1.84 -8.77 -13.46
C HIS A 436 -2.17 -7.31 -13.15
N CYS A 437 -2.84 -7.04 -12.03
CA CYS A 437 -3.16 -5.68 -11.58
C CYS A 437 -1.90 -4.81 -11.37
N LEU A 438 -0.85 -5.42 -10.85
CA LEU A 438 0.43 -4.77 -10.59
C LEU A 438 1.36 -4.78 -11.80
N ASN A 439 0.97 -5.41 -12.93
CA ASN A 439 1.82 -5.60 -14.12
C ASN A 439 3.13 -6.34 -13.78
N LEU A 440 3.02 -7.39 -12.97
CA LEU A 440 4.10 -8.31 -12.64
C LEU A 440 4.11 -9.51 -13.60
N THR A 441 5.05 -10.42 -13.38
CA THR A 441 5.18 -11.68 -14.11
C THR A 441 4.91 -12.87 -13.18
N LYS A 442 4.77 -14.08 -13.74
CA LYS A 442 4.43 -15.30 -12.99
C LYS A 442 5.44 -15.66 -11.89
N GLU A 443 6.68 -15.21 -12.01
CA GLU A 443 7.76 -15.44 -11.03
C GLU A 443 7.45 -14.78 -9.67
N TRP A 444 6.52 -13.84 -9.63
CA TRP A 444 6.11 -13.10 -8.44
C TRP A 444 5.00 -13.75 -7.64
N LEU A 445 4.39 -14.84 -8.14
CA LEU A 445 3.30 -15.52 -7.45
C LEU A 445 3.70 -15.98 -6.03
N GLY A 446 4.96 -16.40 -5.86
CA GLY A 446 5.52 -16.78 -4.57
C GLY A 446 5.84 -15.62 -3.62
N SER A 447 5.50 -14.38 -3.98
CA SER A 447 5.75 -13.16 -3.19
C SER A 447 4.50 -12.63 -2.49
N PHE A 448 3.36 -13.31 -2.59
CA PHE A 448 2.11 -12.96 -1.93
C PHE A 448 1.55 -14.15 -1.17
N HIS A 449 0.76 -13.86 -0.15
CA HIS A 449 -0.02 -14.85 0.58
C HIS A 449 -1.45 -14.35 0.75
N LEU A 450 -2.42 -15.26 0.62
CA LEU A 450 -3.84 -15.00 0.83
C LEU A 450 -4.42 -16.16 1.63
N ASP A 451 -5.19 -15.84 2.66
CA ASP A 451 -5.88 -16.83 3.49
C ASP A 451 -7.25 -17.21 2.88
N ALA A 452 -7.75 -18.40 3.20
CA ALA A 452 -9.15 -18.76 2.93
C ALA A 452 -10.09 -17.77 3.65
N GLY A 453 -11.18 -17.39 2.99
CA GLY A 453 -12.13 -16.39 3.51
C GLY A 453 -11.59 -14.94 3.56
N SER A 454 -10.33 -14.70 3.18
CA SER A 454 -9.77 -13.34 3.11
C SER A 454 -10.37 -12.55 1.95
N ILE A 455 -10.29 -11.22 2.07
CA ILE A 455 -10.64 -10.32 0.97
C ILE A 455 -9.45 -9.45 0.57
N SER A 456 -9.37 -9.12 -0.71
CA SER A 456 -8.44 -8.12 -1.25
C SER A 456 -9.23 -7.12 -2.09
N VAL A 457 -8.86 -5.84 -2.03
CA VAL A 457 -9.63 -4.76 -2.65
C VAL A 457 -8.76 -3.95 -3.58
N VAL A 458 -9.22 -3.82 -4.83
CA VAL A 458 -8.59 -3.01 -5.88
C VAL A 458 -9.54 -1.89 -6.28
N ASP A 459 -9.08 -0.65 -6.15
CA ASP A 459 -9.81 0.54 -6.55
C ASP A 459 -9.30 1.05 -7.91
N PHE A 460 -10.21 1.51 -8.76
CA PHE A 460 -9.91 2.06 -10.08
C PHE A 460 -10.35 3.53 -10.16
N PRO A 461 -9.56 4.47 -9.60
CA PRO A 461 -9.97 5.87 -9.49
C PRO A 461 -10.13 6.58 -10.84
N ASP A 462 -9.43 6.10 -11.87
CA ASP A 462 -9.45 6.64 -13.23
C ASP A 462 -10.21 5.71 -14.21
N GLY A 463 -11.01 4.78 -13.69
CA GLY A 463 -11.74 3.78 -14.47
C GLY A 463 -10.95 2.50 -14.77
N PRO A 464 -11.57 1.52 -15.44
CA PRO A 464 -11.05 0.16 -15.59
C PRO A 464 -9.86 0.06 -16.56
N SER A 465 -9.73 1.04 -17.47
CA SER A 465 -8.54 1.21 -18.32
C SER A 465 -7.40 1.95 -17.62
N GLY A 466 -7.68 2.56 -16.47
CA GLY A 466 -6.69 3.20 -15.61
C GLY A 466 -5.93 2.19 -14.76
N ARG A 467 -4.93 2.67 -14.02
CA ARG A 467 -4.14 1.80 -13.14
C ARG A 467 -4.90 1.48 -11.86
N GLY A 468 -4.99 0.19 -11.53
CA GLY A 468 -5.55 -0.26 -10.27
C GLY A 468 -4.70 0.19 -9.08
N VAL A 469 -5.36 0.59 -8.01
CA VAL A 469 -4.76 0.93 -6.71
C VAL A 469 -5.15 -0.15 -5.72
N ILE A 470 -4.16 -0.86 -5.18
CA ILE A 470 -4.40 -1.90 -4.18
C ILE A 470 -4.74 -1.21 -2.86
N ARG A 471 -6.01 -1.31 -2.46
CA ARG A 471 -6.48 -0.78 -1.18
C ARG A 471 -6.02 -1.66 -0.03
N CYS A 472 -6.18 -2.98 -0.14
CA CYS A 472 -5.69 -3.94 0.83
C CYS A 472 -5.49 -5.33 0.20
N ILE A 473 -4.65 -6.15 0.83
CA ILE A 473 -4.39 -7.55 0.48
C ILE A 473 -4.54 -8.38 1.74
N ASN A 474 -5.17 -9.55 1.60
CA ASN A 474 -5.33 -10.54 2.66
C ASN A 474 -5.96 -9.95 3.94
N TYR A 475 -7.06 -9.22 3.79
CA TYR A 475 -7.81 -8.70 4.93
C TYR A 475 -8.66 -9.81 5.55
N THR A 476 -8.49 -10.03 6.84
CA THR A 476 -9.17 -11.10 7.60
C THR A 476 -9.82 -10.61 8.89
N ALA A 477 -9.69 -9.32 9.23
CA ALA A 477 -10.21 -8.79 10.50
C ALA A 477 -11.75 -8.94 10.64
N HIS A 478 -12.49 -9.04 9.54
CA HIS A 478 -13.94 -9.31 9.57
C HIS A 478 -14.30 -10.72 10.08
N LEU A 479 -13.34 -11.64 10.08
CA LEU A 479 -13.53 -13.00 10.59
C LEU A 479 -13.54 -13.05 12.13
N GLY A 480 -13.21 -11.94 12.81
CA GLY A 480 -13.23 -11.83 14.27
C GLY A 480 -12.30 -12.84 14.92
N ARG A 481 -12.82 -13.69 15.81
CA ARG A 481 -12.04 -14.75 16.49
C ARG A 481 -11.42 -15.79 15.54
N TRP A 482 -11.89 -15.84 14.29
CA TRP A 482 -11.37 -16.71 13.24
C TRP A 482 -10.36 -16.00 12.33
N SER A 483 -10.06 -14.73 12.62
CA SER A 483 -8.98 -14.01 11.94
C SER A 483 -7.65 -14.65 12.29
N ILE A 484 -6.77 -14.74 11.30
CA ILE A 484 -5.41 -15.24 11.50
C ILE A 484 -4.61 -14.09 12.12
N PRO A 485 -4.01 -14.27 13.31
CA PRO A 485 -3.25 -13.23 13.99
C PRO A 485 -2.11 -12.70 13.11
N ILE A 486 -1.77 -11.43 13.30
CA ILE A 486 -0.80 -10.73 12.45
C ILE A 486 0.61 -11.30 12.63
N THR A 487 0.96 -11.82 13.80
CA THR A 487 2.27 -12.45 14.08
C THR A 487 2.30 -13.96 14.02
N ARG A 488 1.17 -14.67 13.85
CA ARG A 488 1.22 -16.15 13.76
C ARG A 488 2.07 -16.58 12.56
N PRO A 489 3.19 -17.30 12.77
CA PRO A 489 4.02 -17.81 11.68
C PRO A 489 3.15 -18.62 10.71
N THR A 490 3.40 -18.50 9.41
CA THR A 490 2.80 -19.40 8.40
C THR A 490 3.49 -20.76 8.33
N LEU A 491 4.51 -20.98 9.17
CA LEU A 491 5.31 -22.20 9.25
C LEU A 491 5.21 -22.72 10.68
N ASP A 492 4.53 -23.85 10.81
CA ASP A 492 4.41 -24.75 11.96
C ASP A 492 4.10 -24.12 13.33
N ASP A 493 2.93 -24.51 13.88
CA ASP A 493 2.53 -24.30 15.28
C ASP A 493 3.51 -24.93 16.31
N GLU A 494 4.58 -25.60 15.88
CA GLU A 494 5.51 -26.37 16.73
C GLU A 494 6.86 -25.67 16.99
N ASP A 495 7.26 -24.64 16.23
CA ASP A 495 8.60 -24.04 16.33
C ASP A 495 8.59 -22.52 16.62
N PHE A 496 7.76 -22.11 17.60
CA PHE A 496 7.91 -20.84 18.33
C PHE A 496 7.67 -20.97 19.83
#